data_AF-A0A537DWS5-F1
#
_entry.id   AF-A0A537DWS5-F1
#
_cell.length_a   1.000
_cell.length_b   1.000
_cell.length_c   1.000
_cell.angle_alpha   90.00
_cell.angle_beta   90.00
_cell.angle_gamma   90.00
#
_symmetry.space_group_name_H-M   'P 1'
#
loop_
_entity.id
_entity.type
_entity.pdbx_description
1 polymer ?
#
loop_
_entity_poly.entity_id
_entity_poly.type
_entity_poly.pdbx_seq_one_letter_code
_entity_poly.pdbx_strand_id
1 'polypeptide(L)'
;MVSQVPLLTLARLLVLIGGVVLLIGGILQAIDIGGLTDFNTNLARLGSLTGIVVGILVGILALVGSREVANPAWSLILLILGLFVGSLGGILVFIGGLIGLVAHYVKI
;
A
#
# COMPACT_ATOMS: atom_id res chain seq x y z
N MET A 1 -4.37 26.80 16.13
CA MET A 1 -4.67 26.48 14.71
C MET A 1 -3.59 25.53 14.22
N VAL A 2 -3.73 24.23 14.52
CA VAL A 2 -2.74 23.22 14.11
C VAL A 2 -3.15 22.77 12.71
N SER A 3 -2.20 22.84 11.79
CA SER A 3 -2.35 22.60 10.36
C SER A 3 -2.95 21.23 10.08
N GLN A 4 -4.13 21.21 9.43
CA GLN A 4 -4.93 20.00 9.17
C GLN A 4 -4.74 19.45 7.75
N VAL A 5 -4.36 20.36 6.84
CA VAL A 5 -3.92 20.07 5.47
C VAL A 5 -2.67 19.17 5.37
N PRO A 6 -1.65 19.23 6.25
CA PRO A 6 -0.44 18.42 6.10
C PRO A 6 -0.65 16.94 6.45
N LEU A 7 -1.57 16.57 7.36
CA LEU A 7 -1.76 15.17 7.78
C LEU A 7 -2.38 14.31 6.68
N LEU A 8 -3.42 14.82 6.01
CA LEU A 8 -4.04 14.13 4.88
C LEU A 8 -3.08 14.08 3.68
N THR A 9 -2.29 15.14 3.48
CA THR A 9 -1.25 15.18 2.45
C THR A 9 -0.15 14.14 2.73
N LEU A 10 0.27 14.01 3.99
CA LEU A 10 1.21 12.98 4.45
C LEU A 10 0.65 11.58 4.22
N ALA A 11 -0.60 11.32 4.61
CA ALA A 11 -1.27 10.04 4.39
C ALA A 11 -1.27 9.68 2.90
N ARG A 12 -1.62 10.65 2.04
CA ARG A 12 -1.56 10.49 0.59
C ARG A 12 -0.17 10.12 0.11
N LEU A 13 0.85 10.84 0.57
CA LEU A 13 2.25 10.62 0.20
C LEU A 13 2.73 9.23 0.63
N LEU A 14 2.39 8.81 1.85
CA LEU A 14 2.71 7.49 2.38
C LEU A 14 2.05 6.37 1.57
N VAL A 15 0.76 6.48 1.25
CA VAL A 15 0.06 5.49 0.40
C VAL A 15 0.63 5.49 -1.02
N LEU A 16 0.95 6.66 -1.57
CA LEU A 16 1.52 6.78 -2.91
C LEU A 16 2.90 6.13 -2.98
N ILE A 17 3.80 6.44 -2.04
CA ILE A 17 5.12 5.82 -1.96
C ILE A 17 4.97 4.32 -1.72
N GLY A 18 4.08 3.90 -0.81
CA GLY A 18 3.81 2.48 -0.56
C GLY A 18 3.31 1.74 -1.81
N GLY A 19 2.37 2.33 -2.55
CA GLY A 19 1.85 1.77 -3.81
C GLY A 19 2.91 1.69 -4.91
N VAL A 20 3.77 2.70 -5.04
CA VAL A 20 4.90 2.68 -5.97
C VAL A 20 5.90 1.59 -5.59
N VAL A 21 6.25 1.46 -4.31
CA VAL A 21 7.14 0.41 -3.80
C VAL A 21 6.56 -0.98 -4.07
N LEU A 22 5.25 -1.16 -3.89
CA LEU A 22 4.56 -2.41 -4.23
C LEU A 22 4.62 -2.74 -5.72
N LEU A 23 4.41 -1.73 -6.57
CA LEU A 23 4.51 -1.91 -8.02
C LEU A 23 5.92 -2.28 -8.46
N ILE A 24 6.91 -1.55 -7.97
CA ILE A 24 8.33 -1.82 -8.24
C ILE A 24 8.68 -3.23 -7.76
N GLY A 25 8.29 -3.60 -6.53
CA GLY A 25 8.48 -4.95 -5.99
C GLY A 25 7.84 -6.04 -6.85
N GLY A 26 6.60 -5.84 -7.29
CA GLY A 26 5.90 -6.79 -8.18
C GLY A 26 6.54 -6.91 -9.57
N ILE A 27 7.02 -5.81 -10.14
CA ILE A 27 7.72 -5.80 -11.43
C ILE A 27 9.09 -6.47 -11.31
N LEU A 28 9.86 -6.18 -10.25
CA LEU A 28 11.13 -6.85 -9.98
C LEU A 28 10.94 -8.36 -9.82
N GLN A 29 9.91 -8.78 -9.08
CA GLN A 29 9.55 -10.19 -8.93
C GLN A 29 9.12 -10.84 -10.27
N ALA A 30 8.57 -10.06 -11.20
CA ALA A 30 8.22 -10.54 -12.54
C ALA A 30 9.43 -10.74 -13.45
N ILE A 31 10.47 -9.92 -13.28
CA ILE A 31 11.70 -9.97 -14.09
C ILE A 31 12.70 -10.98 -13.49
N ASP A 32 12.69 -11.15 -12.17
CA ASP A 32 13.59 -12.06 -11.47
C ASP A 32 13.00 -13.47 -11.41
N ILE A 33 13.27 -14.25 -12.46
CA ILE A 33 12.93 -15.68 -12.60
C ILE A 33 13.75 -16.56 -11.62
N GLY A 34 14.57 -15.95 -10.73
CA GLY A 34 15.71 -16.59 -10.09
C GLY A 34 15.86 -16.40 -8.57
N GLY A 35 14.81 -16.07 -7.83
CA GLY A 35 14.78 -16.26 -6.36
C GLY A 35 15.73 -15.39 -5.52
N LEU A 36 16.25 -14.28 -6.06
CA LEU A 36 17.14 -13.36 -5.33
C LEU A 36 16.40 -12.14 -4.76
N THR A 37 15.18 -11.88 -5.24
CA THR A 37 14.31 -10.78 -4.78
C THR A 37 13.13 -11.28 -3.95
N ASP A 38 13.38 -12.19 -3.01
CA ASP A 38 12.46 -12.51 -1.91
C ASP A 38 12.35 -11.30 -0.97
N PHE A 39 11.77 -10.20 -1.48
CA PHE A 39 11.09 -9.23 -0.65
C PHE A 39 10.05 -10.06 0.10
N ASN A 40 10.27 -10.23 1.41
CA ASN A 40 9.54 -11.05 2.39
C ASN A 40 8.06 -10.68 2.45
N THR A 41 7.37 -10.86 1.33
CA THR A 41 5.98 -10.59 1.08
C THR A 41 5.26 -11.91 1.31
N ASN A 42 4.09 -11.89 1.96
CA ASN A 42 3.29 -13.11 2.03
C ASN A 42 2.84 -13.57 0.63
N LEU A 43 2.96 -12.72 -0.39
CA LEU A 43 2.76 -13.04 -1.81
C LEU A 43 3.78 -14.01 -2.38
N ALA A 44 5.05 -13.97 -1.94
CA ALA A 44 6.06 -14.94 -2.37
C ALA A 44 5.69 -16.38 -1.96
N ARG A 45 4.92 -16.55 -0.87
CA ARG A 45 4.41 -17.85 -0.40
C ARG A 45 3.25 -18.40 -1.23
N LEU A 46 2.57 -17.57 -2.03
CA LEU A 46 1.44 -17.98 -2.88
C LEU A 46 1.89 -18.62 -4.21
N GLY A 47 3.19 -18.81 -4.42
CA GLY A 47 3.79 -19.28 -5.66
C GLY A 47 4.13 -18.11 -6.59
N SER A 48 5.31 -18.15 -7.20
CA SER A 48 5.93 -17.05 -7.97
C SER A 48 4.95 -16.33 -8.92
N LEU A 49 4.20 -17.07 -9.75
CA LEU A 49 3.26 -16.49 -10.72
C LEU A 49 2.05 -15.79 -10.06
N THR A 50 1.48 -16.40 -9.02
CA THR A 50 0.34 -15.84 -8.29
C THR A 50 0.77 -14.60 -7.50
N GLY A 51 1.96 -14.62 -6.89
CA GLY A 51 2.54 -13.51 -6.17
C GLY A 51 2.75 -12.27 -7.07
N ILE A 52 3.25 -12.46 -8.29
CA ILE A 52 3.45 -11.37 -9.26
C ILE A 52 2.12 -10.69 -9.62
N VAL A 53 1.11 -11.48 -10.01
CA VAL A 53 -0.20 -10.94 -10.43
C VAL A 53 -0.87 -10.19 -9.27
N VAL A 54 -0.89 -10.79 -8.08
CA VAL A 54 -1.47 -10.15 -6.89
C VAL A 54 -0.69 -8.90 -6.50
N GLY A 55 0.64 -8.91 -6.57
CA GLY A 55 1.48 -7.75 -6.22
C GLY A 55 1.22 -6.54 -7.11
N ILE A 56 1.12 -6.76 -8.42
CA ILE A 56 0.80 -5.71 -9.39
C ILE A 56 -0.62 -5.17 -9.16
N LEU A 57 -1.61 -6.06 -9.00
CA LEU A 57 -3.00 -5.64 -8.74
C LEU A 57 -3.14 -4.84 -7.46
N VAL A 58 -2.49 -5.28 -6.37
CA VAL A 58 -2.52 -4.58 -5.09
C VAL A 58 -1.75 -3.25 -5.17
N GLY A 59 -0.64 -3.20 -5.89
CA GLY A 59 0.07 -1.93 -6.16
C GLY A 59 -0.80 -0.92 -6.90
N ILE A 60 -1.55 -1.35 -7.92
CA ILE A 60 -2.50 -0.49 -8.64
C ILE A 60 -3.64 -0.04 -7.72
N LEU A 61 -4.22 -0.96 -6.94
CA LEU A 61 -5.26 -0.63 -5.94
C LEU A 61 -4.76 0.39 -4.91
N ALA A 62 -3.50 0.27 -4.46
CA ALA A 62 -2.88 1.24 -3.56
C ALA A 62 -2.73 2.62 -4.23
N LEU A 63 -2.34 2.69 -5.50
CA LEU A 63 -2.28 3.95 -6.24
C LEU A 63 -3.65 4.60 -6.42
N VAL A 64 -4.67 3.82 -6.77
CA VAL A 64 -6.05 4.33 -6.90
C VAL A 64 -6.55 4.81 -5.53
N GLY A 65 -6.38 3.98 -4.50
CA GLY A 65 -6.77 4.30 -3.14
C GLY A 65 -6.03 5.51 -2.56
N SER A 66 -4.80 5.80 -3.00
CA SER A 66 -4.06 7.01 -2.59
C SER A 66 -4.85 8.30 -2.87
N ARG A 67 -5.61 8.35 -3.97
CA ARG A 67 -6.43 9.52 -4.32
C ARG A 67 -7.66 9.64 -3.42
N GLU A 68 -8.14 8.52 -2.91
CA GLU A 68 -9.36 8.39 -2.10
C GLU A 68 -9.09 8.17 -0.60
N VAL A 69 -7.86 8.39 -0.10
CA VAL A 69 -7.51 8.19 1.33
C VAL A 69 -8.42 8.97 2.29
N ALA A 70 -8.99 10.10 1.85
CA ALA A 70 -9.95 10.87 2.63
C ALA A 70 -11.29 10.15 2.85
N ASN A 71 -11.62 9.17 2.00
CA ASN A 71 -12.82 8.37 2.12
C ASN A 71 -12.56 7.21 3.12
N PRO A 72 -13.36 7.09 4.20
CA PRO A 72 -13.13 6.09 5.23
C PRO A 72 -13.21 4.66 4.70
N ALA A 73 -14.05 4.40 3.68
CA ALA A 73 -14.14 3.09 3.04
C ALA A 73 -12.82 2.68 2.38
N TRP A 74 -12.18 3.60 1.66
CA TRP A 74 -10.89 3.37 1.02
C TRP A 74 -9.75 3.22 2.02
N SER A 75 -9.73 4.04 3.08
CA SER A 75 -8.75 3.89 4.16
C SER A 75 -8.81 2.49 4.79
N LEU A 76 -10.00 1.93 4.96
CA LEU A 76 -10.20 0.58 5.49
C LEU A 76 -9.74 -0.51 4.52
N ILE A 77 -10.00 -0.34 3.22
CA ILE A 77 -9.50 -1.22 2.15
C ILE A 77 -7.96 -1.22 2.13
N LEU A 78 -7.33 -0.04 2.23
CA LEU A 78 -5.87 0.11 2.24
C LEU A 78 -5.23 -0.52 3.48
N LEU A 79 -5.89 -0.43 4.64
CA LEU A 79 -5.48 -1.14 5.86
C LEU A 79 -5.46 -2.66 5.64
N ILE A 80 -6.55 -3.22 5.09
CA ILE A 80 -6.63 -4.67 4.86
C ILE A 80 -5.61 -5.09 3.81
N LEU A 81 -5.48 -4.35 2.70
CA LEU A 81 -4.52 -4.63 1.63
C LEU A 81 -3.08 -4.59 2.12
N GLY A 82 -2.70 -3.53 2.85
CA GLY A 82 -1.34 -3.37 3.37
C GLY A 82 -0.94 -4.53 4.29
N LEU A 83 -1.87 -4.97 5.14
CA LEU A 83 -1.66 -6.09 6.06
C LEU A 83 -1.59 -7.44 5.33
N PHE A 84 -2.40 -7.65 4.29
CA PHE A 84 -2.37 -8.86 3.47
C PHE A 84 -1.07 -9.03 2.68
N VAL A 85 -0.54 -7.93 2.13
CA VAL A 85 0.70 -8.01 1.35
C VAL A 85 1.91 -8.33 2.23
N GLY A 86 1.94 -7.78 3.45
CA GLY A 86 2.97 -8.07 4.45
C GLY A 86 4.38 -7.66 4.02
N SER A 87 4.50 -6.74 3.05
CA SER A 87 5.78 -6.24 2.53
C SER A 87 6.08 -4.83 3.02
N LEU A 88 7.29 -4.32 2.79
CA LEU A 88 7.64 -2.92 3.07
C LEU A 88 6.65 -1.95 2.42
N GLY A 89 6.29 -2.17 1.15
CA GLY A 89 5.29 -1.34 0.47
C GLY A 89 3.90 -1.47 1.11
N GLY A 90 3.50 -2.68 1.53
CA GLY A 90 2.24 -2.93 2.22
C GLY A 90 2.16 -2.23 3.58
N ILE A 91 3.26 -2.21 4.33
CA ILE A 91 3.35 -1.49 5.62
C ILE A 91 3.17 0.02 5.41
N LEU A 92 3.79 0.60 4.37
CA LEU A 92 3.59 2.02 4.05
C LEU A 92 2.13 2.32 3.68
N VAL A 93 1.50 1.44 2.89
CA VAL A 93 0.07 1.55 2.54
C VAL A 93 -0.82 1.43 3.79
N PHE A 94 -0.51 0.50 4.69
CA PHE A 94 -1.21 0.31 5.95
C PHE A 94 -1.16 1.56 6.82
N ILE A 95 0.03 2.13 7.02
CA ILE A 95 0.23 3.34 7.81
C ILE A 95 -0.50 4.53 7.17
N GLY A 96 -0.41 4.67 5.85
CA GLY A 96 -1.12 5.74 5.13
C GLY A 96 -2.65 5.62 5.22
N GLY A 97 -3.19 4.40 5.14
CA GLY A 97 -4.63 4.14 5.34
C GLY A 97 -5.07 4.38 6.78
N LEU A 98 -4.25 4.02 7.77
CA LEU A 98 -4.50 4.31 9.18
C LEU A 98 -4.60 5.82 9.43
N ILE A 99 -3.64 6.60 8.91
CA ILE A 99 -3.62 8.06 9.07
C ILE A 99 -4.83 8.69 8.36
N GLY A 100 -5.21 8.20 7.18
CA GLY A 100 -6.42 8.63 6.48
C GLY A 100 -7.69 8.40 7.30
N LEU A 101 -7.83 7.22 7.90
CA LEU A 101 -8.96 6.87 8.77
C LEU A 101 -9.01 7.77 10.01
N VAL A 102 -7.87 7.97 10.67
CA VAL A 102 -7.74 8.82 11.87
C VAL A 102 -8.07 10.27 11.55
N ALA A 103 -7.57 10.81 10.43
CA ALA A 103 -7.87 12.17 10.00
C ALA A 103 -9.37 12.39 9.79
N HIS A 104 -10.07 11.38 9.25
CA HIS A 104 -11.52 11.44 9.07
C HIS A 104 -12.29 11.35 10.40
N TYR A 105 -11.96 10.39 11.27
CA TYR A 105 -12.71 10.13 12.51
C TYR A 105 -12.44 11.14 13.62
N VAL A 106 -11.22 11.64 13.74
CA VAL A 106 -10.89 12.63 14.77
C VAL A 106 -11.47 14.00 14.41
N LYS A 107 -12.02 14.18 13.19
CA LYS A 107 -12.61 15.44 12.70
C LYS A 107 -11.74 16.62 13.12
N ILE A 108 -10.43 16.43 12.92
CA ILE A 108 -9.40 17.46 13.14
C ILE A 108 -9.65 18.44 12.02
#